data_AF-A0A8S9GBN4-F1
#
_entry.id   AF-A0A8S9GBN4-F1
#
_cell.length_a   1.000
_cell.length_b   1.000
_cell.length_c   1.000
_cell.angle_alpha   90.00
_cell.angle_beta   90.00
_cell.angle_gamma   90.00
#
_symmetry.space_group_name_H-M   'P 1'
#
loop_
_entity.id
_entity.type
_entity.pdbx_description
1 polymer ?
#
loop_
_entity_poly.entity_id
_entity_poly.type
_entity_poly.pdbx_seq_one_letter_code
_entity_poly.pdbx_strand_id
1 'polypeptide(L)'
;MSLLLSLIDTLCQSPHKLPKDDLGEAYYALESLTDAGFKLDWLEKKISQVSERKEKEKDGEIRKKAVEKELKDLKEKCSDLEAQLEKEKSEALAAKTPISFDDIIQ
;
A
#
# COMPACT_ATOMS: atom_id res chain seq x y z
N MET A 1 31.48 16.03 5.44
CA MET A 1 30.69 15.38 6.51
C MET A 1 31.52 14.24 7.07
N SER A 2 31.48 14.00 8.39
CA SER A 2 32.16 12.85 8.99
C SER A 2 31.35 11.57 8.75
N LEU A 3 32.01 10.41 8.83
CA LEU A 3 31.35 9.10 8.69
C LEU A 3 30.15 8.96 9.65
N LEU A 4 30.30 9.41 10.90
CA LEU A 4 29.22 9.40 11.90
C LEU A 4 28.03 10.27 11.48
N LEU A 5 28.27 11.47 10.95
CA LEU A 5 27.18 12.35 10.49
C LEU A 5 26.46 11.75 9.29
N SER A 6 27.20 11.21 8.31
CA SER A 6 26.60 10.53 7.15
C SER A 6 25.75 9.32 7.56
N LEU A 7 26.18 8.58 8.57
CA LEU A 7 25.42 7.44 9.12
C LEU A 7 24.13 7.90 9.80
N ILE A 8 24.20 8.94 10.64
CA ILE A 8 23.00 9.52 11.28
C ILE A 8 22.03 10.06 10.22
N ASP A 9 22.52 10.80 9.24
CA ASP A 9 21.71 11.35 8.15
C ASP A 9 21.01 10.24 7.35
N THR A 10 21.70 9.12 7.13
CA THR A 10 21.11 7.94 6.50
C THR A 10 19.97 7.38 7.35
N LEU A 11 20.16 7.19 8.65
CA LEU A 11 19.11 6.65 9.53
C LEU A 11 17.92 7.59 9.73
N CYS A 12 18.09 8.88 9.49
CA CYS A 12 17.01 9.87 9.50
C CYS A 12 16.18 9.88 8.20
N GLN A 13 16.64 9.21 7.14
CA GLN A 13 15.85 9.08 5.92
C GLN A 13 14.61 8.23 6.17
N SER A 14 13.57 8.50 5.38
CA SER A 14 12.37 7.68 5.43
C SER A 14 12.66 6.27 4.90
N PRO A 15 12.08 5.21 5.50
CA PRO A 15 12.35 3.82 5.10
C PRO A 15 12.20 3.55 3.59
N HIS A 16 11.21 4.18 2.91
CA HIS A 16 11.05 4.07 1.44
C HIS A 16 12.15 4.74 0.60
N LYS A 17 12.87 5.72 1.16
CA LYS A 17 13.95 6.45 0.47
C LYS A 17 15.31 5.80 0.67
N LEU A 18 15.42 4.88 1.62
CA LEU A 18 16.67 4.17 1.86
C LEU A 18 17.00 3.26 0.67
N PRO A 19 18.28 3.15 0.29
CA PRO A 19 18.73 2.27 -0.77
C PRO A 19 18.18 0.85 -0.58
N LYS A 20 17.95 0.15 -1.68
CA LYS A 20 17.41 -1.22 -1.63
C LYS A 20 18.38 -2.18 -0.96
N ASP A 21 19.67 -1.98 -1.21
CA ASP A 21 20.75 -2.66 -0.50
C ASP A 21 20.60 -2.41 1.00
N ASP A 22 20.69 -3.49 1.75
CA ASP A 22 20.45 -3.48 3.19
C ASP A 22 21.34 -2.44 3.86
N LEU A 23 20.99 -2.10 5.10
CA LEU A 23 21.78 -1.24 5.98
C LEU A 23 23.20 -1.81 6.25
N GLY A 24 23.70 -2.77 5.45
CA GLY A 24 25.07 -3.29 5.47
C GLY A 24 26.10 -2.17 5.41
N GLU A 25 25.94 -1.17 4.53
CA GLU A 25 26.83 0.01 4.51
C GLU A 25 26.80 0.77 5.85
N ALA A 26 25.62 0.85 6.47
CA ALA A 26 25.46 1.49 7.78
C ALA A 26 26.13 0.66 8.90
N TYR A 27 26.07 -0.67 8.81
CA TYR A 27 26.78 -1.58 9.73
C TYR A 27 28.30 -1.52 9.53
N TYR A 28 28.81 -1.50 8.29
CA TYR A 28 30.24 -1.34 8.00
C TYR A 28 30.78 0.02 8.50
N ALA A 29 30.00 1.09 8.34
CA ALA A 29 30.34 2.41 8.88
C ALA A 29 30.39 2.40 10.42
N LEU A 30 29.44 1.70 11.06
CA LEU A 30 29.41 1.55 12.51
C LEU A 30 30.60 0.74 13.04
N GLU A 31 30.95 -0.37 12.37
CA GLU A 31 32.12 -1.20 12.69
C GLU A 31 33.41 -0.38 12.61
N SER A 32 33.60 0.36 11.51
CA SER A 32 34.76 1.25 11.33
C SER A 32 34.89 2.31 12.43
N LEU A 33 33.77 2.88 12.90
CA LEU A 33 33.77 3.83 14.01
C LEU A 33 34.06 3.15 15.35
N THR A 34 33.60 1.92 15.54
CA THR A 34 33.82 1.16 16.77
C THR A 34 35.28 0.74 16.88
N ASP A 35 35.89 0.31 15.77
CA ASP A 35 37.31 0.00 15.65
C ASP A 35 38.20 1.23 15.93
N ALA A 36 37.73 2.42 15.57
CA ALA A 36 38.37 3.69 15.91
C ALA A 36 38.20 4.09 17.40
N GLY A 37 37.54 3.26 18.22
CA GLY A 37 37.40 3.44 19.66
C GLY A 37 36.13 4.17 20.10
N PHE A 38 35.19 4.46 19.19
CA PHE A 38 33.92 5.06 19.56
C PHE A 38 32.97 4.03 20.18
N LYS A 39 32.27 4.42 21.26
CA LYS A 39 31.24 3.58 21.89
C LYS A 39 29.87 3.96 21.35
N LEU A 40 29.33 3.17 20.42
CA LEU A 40 28.14 3.50 19.63
C LEU A 40 27.03 2.44 19.70
N ASP A 41 26.90 1.71 20.82
CA ASP A 41 25.87 0.65 21.01
C ASP A 41 24.44 1.16 20.76
N TRP A 42 24.19 2.43 21.10
CA TRP A 42 22.90 3.08 20.84
C TRP A 42 22.59 3.19 19.34
N LEU A 43 23.62 3.35 18.50
CA LEU A 43 23.50 3.53 17.06
C LEU A 43 23.23 2.19 16.39
N GLU A 44 23.87 1.10 16.86
CA GLU A 44 23.54 -0.27 16.45
C GLU A 44 22.05 -0.56 16.62
N LYS A 45 21.50 -0.25 17.81
CA LYS A 45 20.07 -0.41 18.10
C LYS A 45 19.20 0.43 17.15
N LYS A 46 19.67 1.61 16.71
CA LYS A 46 18.95 2.45 15.76
C LYS A 46 18.98 1.87 14.35
N ILE A 47 20.11 1.32 13.89
CA ILE A 47 20.19 0.63 12.60
C ILE A 47 19.19 -0.52 12.56
N SER A 48 19.14 -1.37 13.60
CA SER A 48 18.19 -2.48 13.68
C SER A 48 16.73 -2.01 13.69
N GLN A 49 16.40 -0.91 14.38
CA GLN A 49 15.06 -0.31 14.35
C GLN A 49 14.66 0.19 12.95
N VAL A 50 15.60 0.78 12.20
CA VAL A 50 15.33 1.23 10.83
C VAL A 50 15.13 0.03 9.90
N SER A 51 15.90 -1.04 10.08
CA SER A 51 15.71 -2.31 9.34
C SER A 51 14.31 -2.88 9.54
N GLU A 52 13.87 -3.02 10.80
CA GLU A 52 12.54 -3.53 11.14
C GLU A 52 11.42 -2.64 10.56
N ARG A 53 11.59 -1.32 10.59
CA ARG A 53 10.63 -0.38 9.98
C ARG A 53 10.53 -0.55 8.47
N LYS A 54 11.65 -0.77 7.79
CA LYS A 54 11.70 -0.99 6.33
C LYS A 54 11.00 -2.28 5.93
N GLU A 55 11.16 -3.36 6.71
CA GLU A 55 10.42 -4.60 6.50
C GLU A 55 8.91 -4.40 6.68
N LYS A 56 8.50 -3.78 7.80
CA LYS A 56 7.08 -3.49 8.07
C LYS A 56 6.44 -2.61 6.99
N GLU A 57 7.20 -1.67 6.45
CA GLU A 57 6.75 -0.82 5.33
C GLU A 57 6.54 -1.64 4.06
N LYS A 58 7.50 -2.49 3.67
CA LYS A 58 7.36 -3.39 2.50
C LYS A 58 6.12 -4.28 2.63
N ASP A 59 5.93 -4.90 3.79
CA ASP A 59 4.75 -5.72 4.07
C ASP A 59 3.47 -4.87 4.01
N GLY A 60 3.53 -3.64 4.52
CA GLY A 60 2.45 -2.66 4.44
C GLY A 60 2.07 -2.31 3.00
N GLU A 61 3.05 -2.08 2.12
CA GLU A 61 2.81 -1.82 0.71
C GLU A 61 2.19 -3.02 -0.02
N ILE A 62 2.64 -4.24 0.28
CA ILE A 62 2.07 -5.47 -0.28
C ILE A 62 0.60 -5.58 0.14
N ARG A 63 0.30 -5.43 1.44
CA ARG A 63 -1.08 -5.44 1.95
C ARG A 63 -1.93 -4.34 1.32
N LYS A 64 -1.39 -3.13 1.20
CA LYS A 64 -2.08 -2.00 0.56
C LYS A 64 -2.48 -2.33 -0.87
N LYS A 65 -1.54 -2.84 -1.69
CA LYS A 65 -1.82 -3.23 -3.09
C LYS A 65 -2.87 -4.34 -3.19
N ALA A 66 -2.85 -5.31 -2.27
CA ALA A 66 -3.86 -6.36 -2.22
C ALA A 66 -5.27 -5.78 -1.95
N VAL A 67 -5.39 -4.91 -0.94
CA VAL A 67 -6.65 -4.24 -0.60
C VAL A 67 -7.14 -3.33 -1.73
N GLU A 68 -6.24 -2.59 -2.40
CA GLU A 68 -6.59 -1.77 -3.57
C GLU A 68 -7.17 -2.61 -4.72
N LYS A 69 -6.62 -3.81 -4.94
CA LYS A 69 -7.15 -4.74 -5.94
C LYS A 69 -8.54 -5.25 -5.55
N GLU A 70 -8.71 -5.72 -4.32
CA GLU A 70 -10.02 -6.20 -3.83
C GLU A 70 -11.09 -5.11 -3.90
N LEU A 71 -10.74 -3.87 -3.56
CA LEU A 71 -11.64 -2.72 -3.66
C LEU A 71 -12.07 -2.45 -5.11
N LYS A 72 -11.13 -2.56 -6.06
CA LYS A 72 -11.44 -2.41 -7.49
C LYS A 72 -12.40 -3.48 -7.97
N ASP A 73 -12.13 -4.75 -7.64
CA ASP A 73 -12.97 -5.89 -8.02
C ASP A 73 -14.38 -5.77 -7.42
N LEU A 74 -14.49 -5.30 -6.16
CA LEU A 74 -15.79 -5.08 -5.51
C LEU A 74 -16.56 -3.94 -6.17
N LYS A 75 -15.88 -2.84 -6.53
CA LYS A 75 -16.50 -1.70 -7.21
C LYS A 75 -17.11 -2.10 -8.55
N GLU A 76 -16.43 -2.92 -9.32
CA GLU A 76 -16.93 -3.47 -10.59
C GLU A 76 -18.21 -4.29 -10.37
N LYS A 77 -18.19 -5.23 -9.41
CA LYS A 77 -19.38 -6.02 -9.05
C LYS A 77 -20.57 -5.15 -8.60
N CYS A 78 -20.32 -4.07 -7.86
CA CYS A 78 -21.37 -3.14 -7.46
C CYS A 78 -22.00 -2.45 -8.67
N SER A 79 -21.20 -2.02 -9.65
CA SER A 79 -21.72 -1.42 -10.89
C SER A 79 -22.55 -2.41 -11.71
N ASP A 80 -22.13 -3.68 -11.79
CA ASP A 80 -22.92 -4.71 -12.48
C ASP A 80 -24.28 -4.96 -11.81
N LEU A 81 -24.30 -5.00 -10.47
CA LEU A 81 -25.53 -5.16 -9.70
C LEU A 81 -26.46 -3.94 -9.83
N GLU A 82 -25.90 -2.73 -9.87
CA GLU A 82 -26.66 -1.51 -10.07
C GLU A 82 -27.33 -1.49 -11.45
N ALA A 83 -26.62 -1.92 -12.50
CA ALA A 83 -27.19 -2.07 -13.83
C ALA A 83 -28.31 -3.11 -13.89
N GLN A 84 -28.15 -4.26 -13.22
CA GLN A 84 -29.19 -5.28 -13.12
C GLN A 84 -30.43 -4.74 -12.40
N LEU A 85 -30.24 -3.98 -11.32
CA LEU A 85 -31.34 -3.38 -10.56
C LEU A 85 -32.14 -2.37 -11.40
N GLU A 86 -31.46 -1.51 -12.18
CA GLU A 86 -32.15 -0.55 -13.05
C GLU A 86 -32.91 -1.22 -14.21
N LYS A 87 -32.36 -2.31 -14.75
CA LYS A 87 -33.07 -3.14 -15.73
C LYS A 87 -34.36 -3.72 -15.15
N GLU A 88 -34.29 -4.38 -13.99
CA GLU A 88 -35.45 -4.99 -13.32
C GLU A 88 -36.51 -3.94 -12.94
N LYS A 89 -36.09 -2.76 -12.47
CA LYS A 89 -37.03 -1.64 -12.23
C LYS A 89 -37.77 -1.23 -13.50
N SER A 90 -37.07 -1.15 -14.62
CA SER A 90 -37.66 -0.78 -15.91
C SER A 90 -38.65 -1.84 -16.40
N GLU A 91 -38.31 -3.13 -16.28
CA GLU A 91 -39.17 -4.25 -16.64
C GLU A 91 -40.41 -4.32 -15.73
N ALA A 92 -40.26 -4.11 -14.42
CA ALA A 92 -41.37 -4.06 -13.48
C ALA A 92 -42.33 -2.89 -13.77
N LEU A 93 -41.81 -1.73 -14.20
CA LEU A 93 -42.63 -0.60 -14.65
C LEU A 93 -43.38 -0.93 -15.94
N ALA A 94 -42.72 -1.57 -16.91
CA ALA A 94 -43.36 -2.02 -18.15
C ALA A 94 -44.50 -3.01 -17.86
N ALA A 95 -44.27 -4.02 -17.02
CA ALA A 95 -45.26 -5.02 -16.64
C ALA A 95 -46.48 -4.44 -15.91
N LYS A 96 -46.34 -3.29 -15.26
CA LYS A 96 -47.45 -2.58 -14.59
C LYS A 96 -48.30 -1.75 -15.55
N THR A 97 -47.80 -1.48 -16.77
CA THR A 97 -48.51 -0.63 -17.74
C THR A 97 -49.69 -1.42 -18.34
N PRO A 98 -50.93 -0.87 -18.33
CA PRO A 98 -52.08 -1.53 -18.94
C PRO A 98 -51.87 -1.76 -20.44
N ILE A 99 -52.41 -2.88 -20.96
CA ILE A 99 -52.38 -3.21 -22.39
C ILE A 99 -53.14 -2.12 -23.16
N SER A 100 -52.55 -1.62 -24.27
CA SER A 100 -53.19 -0.58 -25.07
C SER A 100 -54.29 -1.17 -25.96
N PHE A 101 -55.21 -0.32 -26.43
CA PHE A 101 -56.24 -0.75 -27.36
C PHE A 101 -55.64 -1.29 -28.67
N ASP A 102 -54.58 -0.66 -29.18
CA ASP A 102 -53.92 -1.05 -30.43
C ASP A 102 -53.24 -2.43 -30.34
N ASP A 103 -52.72 -2.82 -29.17
CA ASP A 103 -52.13 -4.15 -28.94
C ASP A 103 -53.17 -5.30 -29.02
N ILE A 104 -54.46 -5.00 -28.84
CA ILE A 104 -55.54 -5.99 -28.76
C ILE A 104 -56.09 -6.35 -30.16
N ILE A 105 -56.02 -5.43 -31.11
CA ILE A 105 -56.73 -5.53 -32.40
C ILE A 105 -55.85 -6.03 -33.56
N GLN A 106 -54.59 -6.37 -33.27
CA GLN A 106 -53.60 -6.86 -34.24
C GLN A 106 -53.60 -8.38 -34.32
#